data_AF-A0A0N4X133-F1
#
_entry.id   AF-A0A0N4X133-F1
#
_cell.length_a   1.000
_cell.length_b   1.000
_cell.length_c   1.000
_cell.angle_alpha   90.00
_cell.angle_beta   90.00
_cell.angle_gamma   90.00
#
_symmetry.space_group_name_H-M   'P 1'
#
loop_
_entity.id
_entity.type
_entity.pdbx_description
1 polymer ?
#
loop_
_entity_poly.entity_id
_entity_poly.type
_entity_poly.pdbx_seq_one_letter_code
_entity_poly.pdbx_strand_id
1 'polypeptide(L)'
;MKKPTSPKDQNKLFQSYQPPPPSFSPPQYFPQPGGAGYAQAPQGYPVASKKRLAHGVKTGEKSRDEQLLAETAGLRRRVRRDTEAAFDPKCNSELLKEIILENMDATTAVAKRQIQEAATTRLGGRIDVVCSTGTFSYIVNTELYCETEKNGTTCFAFRQSS
;
A
#
# COMPACT_ATOMS: atom_id res chain seq x y z
N MET A 1 -56.71 -26.78 3.89
CA MET A 1 -56.02 -27.63 2.91
C MET A 1 -55.33 -26.74 1.86
N LYS A 2 -54.00 -26.59 1.91
CA LYS A 2 -53.18 -26.02 0.82
C LYS A 2 -51.99 -26.95 0.62
N LYS A 3 -51.88 -27.56 -0.56
CA LYS A 3 -50.79 -28.48 -0.93
C LYS A 3 -49.47 -27.70 -1.07
N PRO A 4 -48.32 -28.30 -0.71
CA PRO A 4 -47.01 -27.72 -1.01
C PRO A 4 -46.68 -27.91 -2.50
N THR A 5 -46.25 -26.84 -3.16
CA THR A 5 -45.76 -26.81 -4.54
C THR A 5 -44.36 -27.44 -4.64
N SER A 6 -44.18 -28.29 -5.65
CA SER A 6 -42.99 -29.13 -5.90
C SER A 6 -41.76 -28.32 -6.36
N PRO A 7 -40.51 -28.75 -6.08
CA PRO A 7 -39.27 -28.03 -6.41
C PRO A 7 -38.92 -27.90 -7.91
N LYS A 8 -39.74 -28.42 -8.83
CA LYS A 8 -39.36 -28.55 -10.25
C LYS A 8 -39.62 -27.31 -11.11
N ASP A 9 -40.39 -26.33 -10.62
CA ASP A 9 -40.77 -25.16 -11.43
C ASP A 9 -39.79 -23.98 -11.35
N GLN A 10 -38.88 -23.94 -10.37
CA GLN A 10 -37.90 -22.84 -10.25
C GLN A 10 -36.77 -22.92 -11.28
N ASN A 11 -36.54 -24.10 -11.88
CA ASN A 11 -35.46 -24.29 -12.84
C ASN A 11 -35.81 -23.85 -14.28
N LYS A 12 -37.09 -23.55 -14.56
CA LYS A 12 -37.53 -23.09 -15.90
C LYS A 12 -37.41 -21.58 -16.12
N LEU A 13 -37.32 -20.78 -15.06
CA LEU A 13 -37.22 -19.32 -15.19
C LEU A 13 -35.77 -18.84 -15.38
N PHE A 14 -34.78 -19.67 -15.01
CA PHE A 14 -33.36 -19.33 -15.11
C PHE A 14 -32.73 -19.64 -16.48
N GLN A 15 -33.46 -20.32 -17.36
CA GLN A 15 -32.90 -20.86 -18.60
C GLN A 15 -33.14 -19.96 -19.84
N SER A 16 -33.81 -18.81 -19.68
CA SER A 16 -34.18 -17.92 -20.79
C SER A 16 -33.48 -16.56 -20.81
N TYR A 17 -32.60 -16.25 -19.85
CA TYR A 17 -31.85 -14.99 -19.85
C TYR A 17 -30.45 -15.20 -20.45
N GLN A 18 -30.30 -14.94 -21.75
CA GLN A 18 -29.00 -14.64 -22.35
C GLN A 18 -28.77 -13.13 -22.27
N PRO A 19 -27.72 -12.66 -21.57
CA PRO A 19 -27.36 -11.24 -21.61
C PRO A 19 -26.89 -10.85 -23.02
N PRO A 20 -27.19 -9.62 -23.48
CA PRO A 20 -26.67 -9.14 -24.75
C PRO A 20 -25.13 -9.06 -24.73
N PRO A 21 -24.45 -9.26 -25.86
CA PRO A 21 -23.00 -9.14 -25.92
C PRO A 21 -22.58 -7.69 -25.59
N PRO A 22 -21.50 -7.50 -24.82
CA PRO A 22 -20.98 -6.16 -24.54
C PRO A 22 -20.51 -5.51 -25.84
N SER A 23 -21.06 -4.34 -26.16
CA SER A 23 -20.59 -3.50 -27.25
C SER A 23 -19.27 -2.84 -26.82
N PHE A 24 -18.14 -3.37 -27.27
CA PHE A 24 -16.84 -2.70 -27.09
C PHE A 24 -16.69 -1.60 -28.13
N SER A 25 -16.73 -0.34 -27.68
CA SER A 25 -16.28 0.79 -28.50
C SER A 25 -14.75 0.77 -28.58
N PRO A 26 -14.15 0.91 -29.77
CA PRO A 26 -12.70 1.01 -29.87
C PRO A 26 -12.19 2.28 -29.18
N PRO A 27 -11.05 2.23 -28.48
CA PRO A 27 -10.47 3.40 -27.83
C PRO A 27 -10.12 4.46 -28.87
N GLN A 28 -10.62 5.68 -28.66
CA GLN A 28 -10.24 6.86 -29.44
C GLN A 28 -8.81 7.25 -29.04
N TYR A 29 -7.85 7.04 -29.94
CA TYR A 29 -6.47 7.47 -29.72
C TYR A 29 -6.36 8.97 -29.97
N PHE A 30 -6.22 9.75 -28.90
CA PHE A 30 -5.86 11.16 -29.03
C PHE A 30 -4.39 11.27 -29.44
N PRO A 31 -4.04 12.01 -30.51
CA PRO A 31 -2.66 12.26 -30.86
C PRO A 31 -1.99 13.06 -29.73
N GLN A 32 -0.91 12.51 -29.16
CA GLN A 32 -0.07 13.28 -28.26
C GLN A 32 0.64 14.39 -29.05
N PRO A 33 0.65 15.65 -28.59
CA PRO A 33 1.52 16.66 -29.16
C PRO A 33 2.97 16.23 -28.93
N GLY A 34 3.73 16.15 -30.02
CA GLY A 34 5.14 15.79 -30.00
C GLY A 34 5.92 16.68 -29.03
N GLY A 35 6.79 16.04 -28.25
CA GLY A 35 7.61 16.69 -27.23
C GLY A 35 8.43 17.83 -27.82
N ALA A 36 8.10 19.05 -27.42
CA ALA A 36 8.97 20.21 -27.53
C ALA A 36 10.22 19.96 -26.67
N GLY A 37 11.37 20.33 -27.23
CA GLY A 37 12.70 20.04 -26.70
C GLY A 37 12.90 20.43 -25.24
N TYR A 38 13.75 19.64 -24.57
CA TYR A 38 14.23 19.91 -23.23
C TYR A 38 14.98 21.25 -23.22
N ALA A 39 14.38 22.27 -22.62
CA ALA A 39 15.07 23.50 -22.30
C ALA A 39 16.15 23.19 -21.23
N GLN A 40 17.41 23.43 -21.57
CA GLN A 40 18.52 23.33 -20.62
C GLN A 40 18.36 24.38 -19.52
N ALA A 41 18.63 23.98 -18.27
CA ALA A 41 18.65 24.88 -17.13
C ALA A 41 19.74 25.96 -17.33
N PRO A 42 19.48 27.23 -16.99
CA PRO A 42 20.50 28.27 -17.06
C PRO A 42 21.61 27.97 -16.05
N GLN A 43 22.86 28.10 -16.51
CA GLN A 43 24.03 27.92 -15.67
C GLN A 43 24.07 28.99 -14.57
N GLY A 44 24.36 28.54 -13.35
CA GLY A 44 24.36 29.37 -12.15
C GLY A 44 25.30 30.58 -12.23
N TYR A 45 24.89 31.66 -11.58
CA TYR A 45 25.64 32.90 -11.48
C TYR A 45 26.94 32.67 -10.67
N PRO A 46 28.09 33.25 -11.07
CA PRO A 46 29.32 33.13 -10.31
C PRO A 46 29.22 33.94 -9.00
N VAL A 47 29.08 33.25 -7.87
CA VAL A 47 29.20 33.90 -6.55
C VAL A 47 30.69 34.08 -6.25
N ALA A 48 31.16 35.32 -6.31
CA ALA A 48 32.51 35.68 -5.87
C ALA A 48 32.64 35.45 -4.35
N SER A 49 33.08 34.25 -3.97
CA SER A 49 33.37 33.91 -2.58
C SER A 49 34.67 34.58 -2.16
N LYS A 50 34.56 35.78 -1.58
CA LYS A 50 35.69 36.49 -0.98
C LYS A 50 36.07 35.75 0.30
N LYS A 51 37.05 34.84 0.23
CA LYS A 51 37.63 34.18 1.41
C LYS A 51 38.29 35.22 2.30
N ARG A 52 37.62 35.60 3.38
CA ARG A 52 38.25 36.30 4.52
C ARG A 52 39.00 35.23 5.32
N LEU A 53 40.32 35.20 5.19
CA LEU A 53 41.18 34.44 6.10
C LEU A 53 41.31 35.25 7.39
N ALA A 54 40.61 34.83 8.44
CA ALA A 54 40.88 35.32 9.79
C ALA A 54 42.12 34.58 10.33
N HIS A 55 43.19 35.32 10.60
CA HIS A 55 44.28 34.81 11.43
C HIS A 55 43.86 34.94 12.90
N GLY A 56 43.53 33.80 13.51
CA GLY A 56 43.15 33.69 14.92
C GLY A 56 43.88 32.53 15.58
N VAL A 57 44.75 32.90 16.52
CA VAL A 57 45.58 32.15 17.46
C VAL A 57 45.02 30.79 17.93
N LYS A 58 45.89 29.77 17.97
CA LYS A 58 45.65 28.48 18.63
C LYS A 58 45.74 28.63 20.16
N THR A 59 44.59 28.54 20.84
CA THR A 59 44.42 28.05 22.22
C THR A 59 42.97 27.55 22.28
N GLY A 60 42.65 26.27 22.37
CA GLY A 60 43.18 25.31 23.32
C GLY A 60 42.22 25.16 24.50
N GLU A 61 40.92 24.98 24.25
CA GLU A 61 39.89 24.40 25.13
C GLU A 61 38.57 24.35 24.33
N LYS A 62 38.05 23.15 24.05
CA LYS A 62 36.75 23.01 23.37
C LYS A 62 35.66 23.49 24.32
N SER A 63 34.83 24.41 23.85
CA SER A 63 33.71 24.91 24.66
C SER A 63 32.79 23.76 25.07
N ARG A 64 32.19 23.87 26.26
CA ARG A 64 31.22 22.88 26.78
C ARG A 64 30.08 22.63 25.79
N ASP A 65 29.74 23.64 25.00
CA ASP A 65 28.74 23.59 23.94
C ASP A 65 29.20 22.77 22.72
N GLU A 66 30.47 22.87 22.30
CA GLU A 66 31.05 21.99 21.26
C GLU A 66 31.10 20.53 21.70
N GLN A 67 31.36 20.28 22.99
CA GLN A 67 31.38 18.93 23.55
C GLN A 67 29.96 18.32 23.59
N LEU A 68 28.95 19.11 23.96
CA LEU A 68 27.54 18.71 23.95
C LEU A 68 27.00 18.46 22.51
N LEU A 69 27.43 19.27 21.54
CA LEU A 69 27.08 19.10 20.13
C LEU A 69 27.69 17.82 19.53
N ALA A 70 28.92 17.47 19.92
CA ALA A 70 29.58 16.24 19.49
C ALA A 70 28.94 14.97 20.10
N GLU A 71 28.52 15.04 21.36
CA GLU A 71 27.87 13.93 22.07
C GLU A 71 26.46 13.62 21.53
N THR A 72 25.68 14.65 21.23
CA THR A 72 24.31 14.50 20.69
C THR A 72 24.28 14.08 19.22
N ALA A 73 25.36 14.27 18.46
CA ALA A 73 25.44 13.86 17.06
C ALA A 73 25.38 12.33 16.87
N GLY A 74 25.96 11.57 17.80
CA GLY A 74 25.90 10.10 17.78
C GLY A 74 24.50 9.55 18.09
N LEU A 75 23.79 10.19 19.02
CA LEU A 75 22.41 9.85 19.37
C LEU A 75 21.44 10.12 18.22
N ARG A 76 21.55 11.27 17.55
CA ARG A 76 20.71 11.62 16.39
C ARG A 76 20.84 10.62 15.23
N ARG A 77 22.04 10.07 15.03
CA ARG A 77 22.30 9.07 13.98
C ARG A 77 21.72 7.69 14.31
N ARG A 78 21.65 7.32 15.59
CA ARG A 78 20.98 6.08 16.04
C ARG A 78 19.46 6.22 15.94
N VAL A 79 18.89 7.30 16.48
CA VAL A 79 17.45 7.59 16.41
C VAL A 79 16.92 7.58 14.97
N ARG A 80 17.67 8.16 14.01
CA ARG A 80 17.29 8.15 12.59
C ARG A 80 17.24 6.75 11.97
N ARG A 81 18.18 5.88 12.34
CA ARG A 81 18.29 4.53 11.79
C ARG A 81 17.27 3.57 12.42
N ASP A 82 16.94 3.78 13.68
CA ASP A 82 15.97 2.96 14.42
C ASP A 82 14.52 3.27 13.99
N THR A 83 14.22 4.48 13.50
CA THR A 83 12.91 4.83 12.91
C THR A 83 12.69 4.35 11.47
N GLU A 84 13.75 3.94 10.76
CA GLU A 84 13.65 3.35 9.40
C GLU A 84 13.45 1.83 9.42
N ALA A 85 13.52 1.20 10.60
CA ALA A 85 13.21 -0.21 10.74
C ALA A 85 11.68 -0.43 10.70
N ALA A 86 11.23 -1.09 9.62
CA ALA A 86 9.97 -1.81 9.47
C ALA A 86 8.71 -1.08 8.94
N PHE A 87 8.83 -0.08 8.06
CA PHE A 87 7.68 0.31 7.23
C PHE A 87 7.57 -0.63 6.02
N ASP A 88 6.86 -1.75 6.17
CA ASP A 88 6.52 -2.62 5.04
C ASP A 88 5.44 -1.94 4.19
N PRO A 89 5.74 -1.53 2.94
CA PRO A 89 4.75 -0.87 2.09
C PRO A 89 3.55 -1.76 1.78
N LYS A 90 3.66 -3.08 1.97
CA LYS A 90 2.59 -4.07 1.74
C LYS A 90 1.70 -4.29 2.95
N CYS A 91 2.18 -3.99 4.16
CA CYS A 91 1.45 -4.31 5.37
C CYS A 91 1.76 -3.35 6.50
N ASN A 92 0.72 -2.71 7.04
CA ASN A 92 0.86 -1.77 8.15
C ASN A 92 0.20 -2.25 9.45
N SER A 93 -0.30 -3.49 9.48
CA SER A 93 -0.96 -4.09 10.64
C SER A 93 -0.55 -5.55 10.83
N GLU A 94 0.18 -5.82 11.91
CA GLU A 94 0.58 -7.18 12.29
C GLU A 94 -0.62 -8.06 12.62
N LEU A 95 -1.63 -7.51 13.32
CA LEU A 95 -2.85 -8.24 13.63
C LEU A 95 -3.59 -8.69 12.35
N LEU A 96 -3.68 -7.83 11.33
CA LEU A 96 -4.31 -8.19 10.07
C LEU A 96 -3.50 -9.26 9.32
N LYS A 97 -2.17 -9.19 9.39
CA LYS A 97 -1.26 -10.20 8.82
C LYS A 97 -1.48 -11.58 9.44
N GLU A 98 -1.56 -11.66 10.76
CA GLU A 98 -1.83 -12.91 11.49
C GLU A 98 -3.16 -13.53 11.07
N ILE A 99 -4.21 -12.71 11.02
CA ILE A 99 -5.56 -13.17 10.60
C ILE A 99 -5.52 -13.74 9.18
N ILE A 100 -4.80 -13.09 8.25
CA ILE A 100 -4.64 -13.61 6.89
C ILE A 100 -3.95 -14.98 6.93
N LEU A 101 -2.81 -15.11 7.60
CA LEU A 101 -2.03 -16.35 7.65
C LEU A 101 -2.76 -17.53 8.32
N GLU A 102 -3.54 -17.24 9.36
CA GLU A 102 -4.35 -18.21 10.11
C GLU A 102 -5.50 -18.80 9.28
N ASN A 103 -5.99 -18.11 8.24
CA ASN A 103 -7.23 -18.47 7.54
C ASN A 103 -7.04 -18.83 6.05
N MET A 104 -5.82 -19.19 5.64
CA MET A 104 -5.42 -19.40 4.23
C MET A 104 -5.43 -20.88 3.75
N ASP A 105 -6.29 -21.73 4.30
CA ASP A 105 -6.01 -23.18 4.29
C ASP A 105 -6.68 -24.04 3.20
N ALA A 106 -7.53 -23.49 2.33
CA ALA A 106 -8.25 -24.31 1.33
C ALA A 106 -8.30 -23.72 -0.09
N THR A 107 -9.24 -22.82 -0.34
CA THR A 107 -9.44 -22.18 -1.65
C THR A 107 -9.52 -20.68 -1.46
N THR A 108 -9.20 -19.91 -2.50
CA THR A 108 -9.26 -18.43 -2.45
C THR A 108 -10.64 -17.92 -2.01
N ALA A 109 -11.72 -18.59 -2.42
CA ALA A 109 -13.09 -18.23 -2.04
C ALA A 109 -13.39 -18.48 -0.55
N VAL A 110 -12.91 -19.61 -0.01
CA VAL A 110 -13.08 -19.93 1.42
C VAL A 110 -12.20 -19.03 2.27
N ALA A 111 -10.93 -18.85 1.89
CA ALA A 111 -9.98 -17.98 2.56
C ALA A 111 -10.51 -16.54 2.63
N LYS A 112 -11.01 -16.00 1.52
CA LYS A 112 -11.63 -14.66 1.48
C LYS A 112 -12.72 -14.51 2.55
N ARG A 113 -13.65 -15.48 2.63
CA ARG A 113 -14.77 -15.43 3.59
C ARG A 113 -14.27 -15.52 5.04
N GLN A 114 -13.38 -16.46 5.33
CA GLN A 114 -12.84 -16.67 6.68
C GLN A 114 -12.03 -15.46 7.16
N ILE A 115 -11.14 -14.92 6.32
CA ILE A 115 -10.35 -13.73 6.64
C ILE A 115 -11.27 -12.53 6.86
N GLN A 116 -12.27 -12.32 6.00
CA GLN A 116 -13.19 -11.19 6.13
C GLN A 116 -13.98 -11.23 7.45
N GLU A 117 -14.51 -12.40 7.81
CA GLU A 117 -15.27 -12.61 9.04
C GLU A 117 -14.39 -12.43 10.28
N ALA A 118 -13.22 -13.07 10.29
CA ALA A 118 -12.25 -12.97 11.40
C ALA A 118 -11.71 -11.53 11.56
N ALA A 119 -11.38 -10.86 10.46
CA ALA A 119 -10.87 -9.48 10.49
C ALA A 119 -11.95 -8.50 10.95
N THR A 120 -13.18 -8.63 10.44
CA THR A 120 -14.30 -7.79 10.89
C THR A 120 -14.60 -7.98 12.38
N THR A 121 -14.49 -9.22 12.88
CA THR A 121 -14.73 -9.53 14.29
C THR A 121 -13.63 -8.97 15.20
N ARG A 122 -12.35 -9.09 14.80
CA ARG A 122 -11.21 -8.68 15.65
C ARG A 122 -10.88 -7.18 15.56
N LEU A 123 -10.99 -6.57 14.37
CA LEU A 123 -10.61 -5.17 14.11
C LEU A 123 -11.81 -4.22 14.10
N GLY A 124 -13.02 -4.74 13.86
CA GLY A 124 -14.22 -3.94 13.64
C GLY A 124 -14.24 -3.22 12.29
N GLY A 125 -15.38 -2.58 11.99
CA GLY A 125 -15.59 -1.87 10.72
C GLY A 125 -15.86 -2.81 9.54
N ARG A 126 -15.78 -2.27 8.32
CA ARG A 126 -15.92 -3.06 7.09
C ARG A 126 -14.54 -3.40 6.53
N ILE A 127 -14.19 -4.68 6.56
CA ILE A 127 -12.98 -5.20 5.96
C ILE A 127 -13.34 -5.94 4.67
N ASP A 128 -12.62 -5.63 3.60
CA ASP A 128 -12.67 -6.38 2.35
C ASP A 128 -11.38 -7.16 2.13
N VAL A 129 -11.51 -8.30 1.46
CA VAL A 129 -10.39 -9.22 1.20
C VAL A 129 -10.43 -9.66 -0.26
N VAL A 130 -9.28 -9.62 -0.91
CA VAL A 130 -9.03 -10.14 -2.26
C VAL A 130 -7.97 -11.22 -2.15
N CYS A 131 -8.27 -12.45 -2.59
CA CYS A 131 -7.31 -13.55 -2.62
C CYS A 131 -7.22 -14.12 -4.03
N SER A 132 -6.00 -14.34 -4.51
CA SER A 132 -5.72 -14.87 -5.85
C SER A 132 -4.48 -15.74 -5.83
N THR A 133 -4.42 -16.74 -6.71
CA THR A 133 -3.20 -17.52 -6.99
C THR A 133 -2.34 -16.88 -8.08
N GLY A 134 -2.84 -15.83 -8.73
CA GLY A 134 -2.14 -15.06 -9.76
C GLY A 134 -1.98 -13.60 -9.35
N THR A 135 -1.23 -12.85 -10.16
CA THR A 135 -1.02 -11.42 -9.93
C THR A 135 -2.28 -10.61 -10.20
N PHE A 136 -2.49 -9.57 -9.40
CA PHE A 136 -3.59 -8.61 -9.58
C PHE A 136 -3.12 -7.21 -9.19
N SER A 137 -3.74 -6.20 -9.79
CA SER A 137 -3.48 -4.79 -9.49
C SER A 137 -4.68 -4.19 -8.77
N TYR A 138 -4.42 -3.31 -7.80
CA TYR A 138 -5.44 -2.65 -7.00
C TYR A 138 -5.07 -1.20 -6.69
N ILE A 139 -6.07 -0.35 -6.53
CA ILE A 139 -5.95 1.01 -6.02
C ILE A 139 -7.02 1.15 -4.94
N VAL A 140 -6.60 1.43 -3.71
CA VAL A 140 -7.52 1.58 -2.58
C VAL A 140 -7.08 2.78 -1.73
N ASN A 141 -8.05 3.54 -1.23
CA ASN A 141 -7.80 4.57 -0.23
C ASN A 141 -8.16 4.01 1.15
N THR A 142 -7.15 3.59 1.91
CA THR A 142 -7.31 2.92 3.19
C THR A 142 -6.16 3.29 4.13
N GLU A 143 -6.48 3.36 5.42
CA GLU A 143 -5.49 3.56 6.49
C GLU A 143 -5.02 2.23 7.09
N LEU A 144 -5.75 1.14 6.85
CA LEU A 144 -5.46 -0.18 7.40
C LEU A 144 -5.44 -1.20 6.27
N TYR A 145 -4.30 -1.83 6.05
CA TYR A 145 -4.13 -2.81 4.98
C TYR A 145 -3.00 -3.80 5.27
N CYS A 146 -3.12 -4.97 4.66
CA CYS A 146 -2.05 -5.95 4.64
C CYS A 146 -2.16 -6.88 3.43
N GLU A 147 -1.07 -7.03 2.69
CA GLU A 147 -0.86 -8.07 1.68
C GLU A 147 0.02 -9.16 2.27
N THR A 148 -0.39 -10.42 2.13
CA THR A 148 0.40 -11.57 2.55
C THR A 148 0.24 -12.73 1.58
N GLU A 149 1.31 -13.47 1.39
CA GLU A 149 1.34 -14.64 0.51
C GLU A 149 1.67 -15.90 1.31
N LYS A 150 0.91 -16.97 1.05
CA LYS A 150 1.10 -18.30 1.63
C LYS A 150 0.74 -19.34 0.57
N ASN A 151 1.60 -20.32 0.34
CA ASN A 151 1.36 -21.43 -0.60
C ASN A 151 0.98 -20.99 -2.02
N GLY A 152 1.59 -19.90 -2.53
CA GLY A 152 1.30 -19.36 -3.87
C GLY A 152 -0.09 -18.71 -4.01
N THR A 153 -0.79 -18.49 -2.90
CA THR A 153 -1.97 -17.62 -2.84
C THR A 153 -1.58 -16.32 -2.17
N THR A 154 -1.88 -15.19 -2.81
CA THR A 154 -1.70 -13.86 -2.24
C THR A 154 -3.07 -13.33 -1.83
N CYS A 155 -3.20 -12.92 -0.57
CA CYS A 155 -4.38 -12.27 -0.03
C CYS A 155 -4.05 -10.83 0.36
N PHE A 156 -4.86 -9.89 -0.08
CA PHE A 156 -4.84 -8.49 0.28
C PHE A 156 -6.11 -8.15 1.05
N ALA A 157 -5.97 -7.68 2.29
CA ALA A 157 -7.08 -7.24 3.12
C ALA A 157 -6.95 -5.76 3.45
N PHE A 158 -8.06 -5.03 3.44
CA PHE A 158 -8.08 -3.60 3.76
C PHE A 158 -9.41 -3.17 4.36
N ARG A 159 -9.39 -2.09 5.13
CA ARG A 159 -10.60 -1.46 5.66
C ARG A 159 -11.20 -0.49 4.64
N GLN A 160 -12.51 -0.55 4.43
CA GLN A 160 -13.22 0.47 3.65
C GLN A 160 -13.17 1.81 4.40
N SER A 161 -12.71 2.86 3.74
CA SER A 161 -12.90 4.24 4.22
C SER A 161 -14.39 4.56 4.16
N SER A 162 -14.98 4.94 5.29
CA SER A 162 -16.41 5.31 5.42
C SER A 162 -16.57 6.82 5.49
#